data_AF-A0A8T4PRT2-F1
#
_entry.id   AF-A0A8T4PRT2-F1
#
_cell.length_a   1.000
_cell.length_b   1.000
_cell.length_c   1.000
_cell.angle_alpha   90.00
_cell.angle_beta   90.00
_cell.angle_gamma   90.00
#
_symmetry.space_group_name_H-M   'P 1'
#
loop_
_entity.id
_entity.type
_entity.pdbx_description
1 polymer ?
#
loop_
_entity_poly.entity_id
_entity_poly.type
_entity_poly.pdbx_seq_one_letter_code
_entity_poly.pdbx_strand_id
1 'polypeptide(L)'
;MIFISFGSIVLSVLFSLWGLFLHWLSIFAAPLQEPEMFWIIIPIWINWFFTEFFMEKHGTSFGNAIGNGVMPILASVDWARYLYRLISEGIIRLTFGVLIKFFLSLAVLIYGVFVIIAGIKIERIVFYIGRIRWITYVLVMTTPIVYNVIKFDFQTCLAILLFFPLYWWVIEIFDRITPEPRVYQESS
;
A
#
# COMPACT_ATOMS: atom_id res chain seq x y z
N MET A 1 17.66 -0.62 43.51
CA MET A 1 17.68 -1.64 42.44
C MET A 1 16.23 -1.96 42.12
N ILE A 2 15.70 -1.49 40.98
CA ILE A 2 14.29 -1.72 40.62
C ILE A 2 14.21 -3.14 40.05
N PHE A 3 13.57 -4.06 40.78
CA PHE A 3 13.24 -5.38 40.24
C PHE A 3 12.13 -5.21 39.21
N ILE A 4 12.51 -5.09 37.94
CA ILE A 4 11.56 -5.19 36.84
C ILE A 4 11.11 -6.66 36.79
N SER A 5 9.85 -6.92 37.14
CA SER A 5 9.30 -8.26 37.04
C SER A 5 9.18 -8.65 35.57
N PHE A 6 9.42 -9.93 35.26
CA PHE A 6 9.24 -10.45 33.89
C PHE A 6 7.84 -10.12 33.33
N GLY A 7 6.80 -10.18 34.17
CA GLY A 7 5.44 -9.78 33.81
C GLY A 7 5.31 -8.33 33.35
N SER A 8 6.00 -7.39 34.01
CA SER A 8 5.99 -5.97 33.60
C SER A 8 6.67 -5.73 32.25
N ILE A 9 7.69 -6.52 31.91
CA ILE A 9 8.35 -6.46 30.59
C ILE A 9 7.39 -6.95 29.51
N VAL A 10 6.78 -8.13 29.71
CA VAL A 10 5.83 -8.71 28.76
C VAL A 10 4.66 -7.77 28.51
N LEU A 11 4.05 -7.22 29.56
CA LEU A 11 2.96 -6.26 29.41
C LEU A 11 3.38 -5.01 28.64
N SER A 12 4.57 -4.46 28.92
CA SER A 12 5.08 -3.27 28.21
C SER A 12 5.28 -3.54 26.72
N VAL A 13 5.80 -4.71 26.37
CA VAL A 13 5.93 -5.14 24.97
C VAL A 13 4.56 -5.28 24.30
N LEU A 14 3.60 -5.92 24.97
CA LEU A 14 2.24 -6.09 24.44
C LEU A 14 1.54 -4.75 24.22
N PHE A 15 1.64 -3.81 25.17
CA PHE A 15 1.09 -2.47 25.00
C PHE A 15 1.75 -1.71 23.85
N SER A 16 3.07 -1.87 23.68
CA SER A 16 3.80 -1.23 22.58
C SER A 16 3.37 -1.79 21.23
N LEU A 17 3.23 -3.11 21.12
CA LEU A 17 2.71 -3.78 19.93
C LEU A 17 1.27 -3.37 19.62
N TRP A 18 0.42 -3.28 20.64
CA TRP A 18 -0.95 -2.81 20.49
C TRP A 18 -1.02 -1.36 20.01
N GLY A 19 -0.17 -0.48 20.56
CA GLY A 19 -0.05 0.91 20.09
C GLY A 19 0.38 1.00 18.62
N LEU A 20 1.35 0.19 18.19
CA LEU A 20 1.76 0.11 16.79
C LEU A 20 0.65 -0.45 15.89
N PHE A 21 -0.13 -1.42 16.38
CA PHE A 21 -1.28 -1.97 15.64
C PHE A 21 -2.36 -0.91 15.43
N LEU A 22 -2.71 -0.16 16.47
CA LEU A 22 -3.68 0.94 16.35
C LEU A 22 -3.18 2.04 15.42
N HIS A 23 -1.87 2.33 15.44
CA HIS A 23 -1.24 3.25 14.50
C HIS A 23 -1.29 2.73 13.06
N TRP A 24 -1.01 1.44 12.85
CA TRP A 24 -1.16 0.80 11.54
C TRP A 24 -2.59 0.90 11.03
N LEU A 25 -3.58 0.62 11.89
CA LEU A 25 -4.99 0.69 11.53
C LEU A 25 -5.43 2.13 11.20
N SER A 26 -4.93 3.12 11.94
CA SER A 26 -5.25 4.52 11.65
C SER A 26 -4.69 4.96 10.29
N ILE A 27 -3.48 4.50 9.92
CA ILE A 27 -2.92 4.73 8.57
C ILE A 27 -3.80 4.08 7.51
N PHE A 28 -4.14 2.80 7.69
CA PHE A 28 -4.93 2.04 6.72
C PHE A 28 -6.33 2.63 6.53
N ALA A 29 -6.93 3.17 7.59
CA ALA A 29 -8.25 3.80 7.57
C ALA A 29 -8.22 5.30 7.21
N ALA A 30 -7.06 5.95 7.23
CA ALA A 30 -6.92 7.38 6.94
C ALA A 30 -7.54 7.78 5.57
N PRO A 31 -7.41 6.98 4.50
CA PRO A 31 -8.11 7.24 3.24
C PRO A 31 -9.60 7.49 3.36
N LEU A 32 -10.28 6.88 4.33
CA LEU A 32 -11.73 7.01 4.54
C LEU A 32 -12.12 8.36 5.19
N GLN A 33 -11.15 9.10 5.71
CA GLN A 33 -11.39 10.30 6.52
C GLN A 33 -11.08 11.59 5.76
N GLU A 34 -10.39 11.51 4.62
CA GLU A 34 -9.92 12.68 3.87
C GLU A 34 -10.36 12.62 2.41
N PRO A 35 -11.35 13.44 2.00
CA PRO A 35 -11.95 13.37 0.67
C PRO A 35 -10.96 13.59 -0.48
N GLU A 36 -9.89 14.36 -0.26
CA GLU A 36 -8.89 14.63 -1.30
C GLU A 36 -8.14 13.36 -1.74
N MET A 37 -8.06 12.34 -0.86
CA MET A 37 -7.42 11.05 -1.18
C MET A 37 -8.33 10.13 -2.02
N PHE A 38 -9.65 10.37 -2.05
CA PHE A 38 -10.58 9.51 -2.78
C PHE A 38 -10.28 9.43 -4.28
N TRP A 39 -9.73 10.51 -4.84
CA TRP A 39 -9.36 10.57 -6.26
C TRP A 39 -8.44 9.43 -6.67
N ILE A 40 -7.51 9.03 -5.81
CA ILE A 40 -6.57 7.94 -6.09
C ILE A 40 -6.91 6.63 -5.36
N ILE A 41 -7.45 6.72 -4.15
CA ILE A 41 -7.74 5.52 -3.34
C ILE A 41 -8.89 4.70 -3.92
N ILE A 42 -9.94 5.34 -4.45
CA ILE A 42 -11.07 4.62 -5.04
C ILE A 42 -10.60 3.76 -6.23
N PRO A 43 -9.87 4.31 -7.23
CA PRO A 43 -9.28 3.49 -8.30
C PRO A 43 -8.40 2.35 -7.78
N ILE A 44 -7.55 2.60 -6.77
CA ILE A 44 -6.69 1.57 -6.18
C ILE A 44 -7.53 0.43 -5.58
N TRP A 45 -8.55 0.73 -4.77
CA TRP A 45 -9.39 -0.29 -4.15
C TRP A 45 -10.25 -1.04 -5.15
N ILE A 46 -10.78 -0.36 -6.16
CA ILE A 46 -11.54 -1.00 -7.23
C ILE A 46 -10.65 -1.98 -7.99
N ASN A 47 -9.47 -1.52 -8.45
CA ASN A 47 -8.53 -2.39 -9.15
C ASN A 47 -8.08 -3.56 -8.26
N TRP A 48 -7.80 -3.29 -6.99
CA TRP A 48 -7.45 -4.31 -6.03
C TRP A 48 -8.53 -5.38 -5.87
N PHE A 49 -9.77 -4.96 -5.64
CA PHE A 49 -10.88 -5.89 -5.45
C PHE A 49 -11.08 -6.78 -6.69
N PHE A 50 -11.13 -6.19 -7.88
CA PHE A 50 -11.32 -6.97 -9.10
C PHE A 50 -10.14 -7.89 -9.40
N THR A 51 -8.92 -7.37 -9.29
CA THR A 51 -7.75 -8.17 -9.62
C THR A 51 -7.52 -9.28 -8.59
N GLU A 52 -7.62 -9.01 -7.29
CA GLU A 52 -7.36 -9.99 -6.24
C GLU A 52 -8.37 -11.15 -6.29
N PHE A 53 -9.67 -10.84 -6.27
CA PHE A 53 -10.70 -11.87 -6.09
C PHE A 53 -11.13 -12.55 -7.39
N PHE A 54 -10.90 -11.93 -8.56
CA PHE A 54 -11.36 -12.47 -9.84
C PHE A 54 -10.25 -12.80 -10.84
N MET A 55 -9.11 -12.10 -10.82
CA MET A 55 -8.06 -12.28 -11.83
C MET A 55 -6.81 -12.99 -11.30
N GLU A 56 -6.45 -12.79 -10.04
CA GLU A 56 -5.20 -13.27 -9.42
C GLU A 56 -5.42 -14.33 -8.34
N LYS A 57 -6.64 -14.88 -8.23
CA LYS A 57 -6.98 -15.90 -7.24
C LYS A 57 -6.05 -17.13 -7.28
N HIS A 58 -5.58 -17.50 -8.48
CA HIS A 58 -4.62 -18.60 -8.70
C HIS A 58 -3.19 -18.10 -9.01
N GLY A 59 -2.92 -16.81 -8.81
CA GLY A 59 -1.63 -16.18 -9.06
C GLY A 59 -1.69 -15.08 -10.11
N THR A 60 -0.65 -14.25 -10.11
CA THR A 60 -0.48 -13.14 -11.05
C THR A 60 -0.13 -13.65 -12.45
N SER A 61 -0.81 -13.18 -13.49
CA SER A 61 -0.41 -13.38 -14.88
C SER A 61 0.46 -12.21 -15.37
N PHE A 62 1.17 -12.34 -16.49
CA PHE A 62 1.90 -11.22 -17.08
C PHE A 62 0.97 -10.04 -17.42
N GLY A 63 -0.22 -10.33 -17.96
CA GLY A 63 -1.22 -9.31 -18.28
C GLY A 63 -1.71 -8.58 -17.03
N ASN A 64 -2.01 -9.32 -15.96
CA ASN A 64 -2.44 -8.72 -14.70
C ASN A 64 -1.32 -7.88 -14.09
N ALA A 65 -0.08 -8.37 -14.09
CA ALA A 65 1.07 -7.62 -13.58
C ALA A 65 1.28 -6.29 -14.32
N ILE A 66 1.20 -6.29 -15.65
CA ILE A 66 1.28 -5.07 -16.46
C ILE A 66 0.14 -4.12 -16.09
N GLY A 67 -1.09 -4.62 -15.99
CA GLY A 67 -2.26 -3.85 -15.58
C GLY A 67 -2.10 -3.22 -14.19
N ASN A 68 -1.61 -4.00 -13.21
CA ASN A 68 -1.37 -3.52 -11.86
C ASN A 68 -0.27 -2.47 -11.81
N GLY A 69 0.75 -2.56 -12.67
CA GLY A 69 1.82 -1.57 -12.80
C GLY A 69 1.33 -0.17 -13.18
N VAL A 70 0.13 -0.04 -13.75
CA VAL A 70 -0.51 1.26 -14.02
C VAL A 70 -0.92 1.98 -12.73
N MET A 71 -1.29 1.25 -11.66
CA MET A 71 -1.76 1.87 -10.41
C MET A 71 -0.67 2.69 -9.71
N PRO A 72 0.58 2.20 -9.54
CA PRO A 72 1.69 3.02 -9.05
C PRO A 72 1.95 4.27 -9.90
N ILE A 73 1.85 4.15 -11.23
CA ILE A 73 2.02 5.31 -12.12
C ILE A 73 0.94 6.36 -11.84
N LEU A 74 -0.32 5.95 -11.83
CA LEU A 74 -1.45 6.85 -11.54
C LEU A 74 -1.29 7.53 -10.17
N ALA A 75 -0.94 6.75 -9.15
CA ALA A 75 -0.73 7.27 -7.80
C ALA A 75 0.42 8.27 -7.74
N SER A 76 1.56 7.96 -8.36
CA SER A 76 2.69 8.87 -8.39
C SER A 76 2.42 10.19 -9.12
N VAL A 77 1.62 10.16 -10.19
CA VAL A 77 1.24 11.38 -10.90
C VAL A 77 0.32 12.22 -10.04
N ASP A 78 -0.65 11.58 -9.38
CA ASP A 78 -1.59 12.27 -8.51
C ASP A 78 -0.91 12.86 -7.26
N TRP A 79 0.00 12.12 -6.64
CA TRP A 79 0.83 12.57 -5.52
C TRP A 79 1.67 13.79 -5.90
N ALA A 80 2.35 13.76 -7.06
CA ALA A 80 3.12 14.89 -7.55
C ALA A 80 2.22 16.11 -7.84
N ARG A 81 1.06 15.89 -8.46
CA ARG A 81 0.04 16.92 -8.71
C ARG A 81 -0.42 17.57 -7.40
N TYR A 82 -0.75 16.75 -6.39
CA TYR A 82 -1.19 17.21 -5.07
C TYR A 82 -0.14 18.09 -4.39
N LEU A 83 1.11 17.60 -4.31
CA LEU A 83 2.20 18.34 -3.68
C LEU A 83 2.50 19.65 -4.43
N TYR A 84 2.50 19.62 -5.77
CA TYR A 84 2.70 20.82 -6.58
C TYR A 84 1.59 21.85 -6.34
N ARG A 85 0.33 21.42 -6.30
CA ARG A 85 -0.82 22.30 -5.99
C ARG A 85 -0.62 23.00 -4.65
N LEU A 86 -0.31 22.26 -3.59
CA LEU A 86 -0.12 22.85 -2.25
C LEU A 86 1.04 23.86 -2.20
N ILE A 87 2.11 23.64 -2.97
CA ILE A 87 3.22 24.59 -3.09
C ILE A 87 2.78 25.84 -3.86
N SER A 88 2.11 25.63 -5.01
CA SER A 88 1.67 26.72 -5.88
C SER A 88 0.63 27.63 -5.20
N GLU A 89 -0.20 27.07 -4.32
CA GLU A 89 -1.19 27.81 -3.53
C GLU A 89 -0.58 28.42 -2.25
N GLY A 90 0.70 28.18 -1.97
CA GLY A 90 1.38 28.69 -0.78
C GLY A 90 0.94 28.03 0.54
N ILE A 91 0.18 26.94 0.49
CA ILE A 91 -0.28 26.17 1.66
C ILE A 91 0.91 25.50 2.37
N ILE A 92 1.84 24.96 1.59
CA ILE A 92 3.10 24.38 2.11
C ILE A 92 4.31 25.06 1.47
N ARG A 93 5.42 25.06 2.22
CA ARG A 93 6.73 25.51 1.71
C ARG A 93 7.56 24.32 1.26
N LEU A 94 8.48 24.56 0.33
CA LEU A 94 9.46 23.56 -0.08
C LEU A 94 10.44 23.30 1.06
N THR A 95 10.18 22.23 1.83
CA THR A 95 11.03 21.76 2.92
C THR A 95 11.63 20.40 2.57
N PHE A 96 12.61 19.95 3.33
CA PHE A 96 13.18 18.61 3.17
C PHE A 96 12.14 17.49 3.26
N GLY A 97 11.16 17.63 4.17
CA GLY A 97 10.05 16.67 4.30
C GLY A 97 9.17 16.60 3.05
N VAL A 98 8.94 17.73 2.36
CA VAL A 98 8.20 17.77 1.09
C VAL A 98 9.03 17.17 -0.05
N LEU A 99 10.33 17.42 -0.08
CA LEU A 99 11.24 16.80 -1.05
C LEU A 99 11.26 15.27 -0.95
N ILE A 100 11.24 14.72 0.27
CA ILE A 100 11.12 13.27 0.49
C ILE A 100 9.84 12.73 -0.15
N LYS A 101 8.73 13.46 -0.07
CA LYS A 101 7.44 13.03 -0.66
C LYS A 101 7.48 13.06 -2.19
N PHE A 102 8.14 14.05 -2.78
CA PHE A 102 8.40 14.03 -4.23
C PHE A 102 9.30 12.85 -4.64
N PHE A 103 10.34 12.56 -3.86
CA PHE A 103 11.20 11.41 -4.11
C PHE A 103 10.42 10.09 -4.02
N LEU A 104 9.54 9.96 -3.02
CA LEU A 104 8.66 8.81 -2.86
C LEU A 104 7.72 8.65 -4.06
N SER A 105 7.14 9.76 -4.52
CA SER A 105 6.35 9.82 -5.75
C SER A 105 7.13 9.33 -6.96
N LEU A 106 8.35 9.82 -7.15
CA LEU A 106 9.23 9.39 -8.25
C LEU A 106 9.63 7.91 -8.13
N ALA A 107 9.91 7.42 -6.92
CA ALA A 107 10.23 6.02 -6.69
C ALA A 107 9.06 5.10 -7.06
N VAL A 108 7.83 5.48 -6.71
CA VAL A 108 6.61 4.74 -7.06
C VAL A 108 6.34 4.79 -8.57
N LEU A 109 6.62 5.92 -9.23
CA LEU A 109 6.57 6.02 -10.69
C LEU A 109 7.53 5.04 -11.36
N ILE A 110 8.80 5.06 -10.95
CA ILE A 110 9.86 4.18 -11.47
C ILE A 110 9.47 2.72 -11.26
N TYR A 111 8.94 2.39 -10.08
CA TYR A 111 8.47 1.05 -9.77
C TYR A 111 7.32 0.60 -10.69
N GLY A 112 6.32 1.44 -10.92
CA GLY A 112 5.23 1.13 -11.86
C GLY A 112 5.73 0.89 -13.28
N VAL A 113 6.61 1.77 -13.78
CA VAL A 113 7.25 1.60 -15.09
C VAL A 113 8.07 0.32 -15.15
N PHE A 114 8.83 0.02 -14.10
CA PHE A 114 9.64 -1.20 -14.02
C PHE A 114 8.78 -2.47 -14.07
N VAL A 115 7.65 -2.53 -13.33
CA VAL A 115 6.71 -3.65 -13.35
C VAL A 115 6.16 -3.86 -14.77
N ILE A 116 5.77 -2.79 -15.47
CA ILE A 116 5.28 -2.87 -16.85
C ILE A 116 6.38 -3.40 -17.79
N ILE A 117 7.59 -2.86 -17.72
CA ILE A 117 8.71 -3.31 -18.57
C ILE A 117 9.05 -4.77 -18.31
N ALA A 118 9.16 -5.17 -17.04
CA ALA A 118 9.43 -6.56 -16.65
C ALA A 118 8.32 -7.52 -17.12
N GLY A 119 7.07 -7.07 -17.05
CA GLY A 119 5.91 -7.80 -17.58
C GLY A 119 5.98 -8.01 -19.09
N ILE A 120 6.32 -6.96 -19.85
CA ILE A 120 6.52 -7.04 -21.31
C ILE A 120 7.67 -7.98 -21.67
N LYS A 121 8.74 -7.98 -20.87
CA LYS A 121 9.92 -8.84 -21.07
C LYS A 121 9.73 -10.28 -20.57
N ILE A 122 8.56 -10.63 -20.04
CA ILE A 122 8.24 -11.98 -19.56
C ILE A 122 9.22 -12.40 -18.42
N GLU A 123 9.65 -11.44 -17.61
CA GLU A 123 10.56 -11.73 -16.50
C GLU A 123 9.81 -12.36 -15.33
N ARG A 124 10.29 -13.50 -14.81
CA ARG A 124 9.64 -14.23 -13.71
C ARG A 124 9.49 -13.41 -12.43
N ILE A 125 10.33 -12.40 -12.22
CA ILE A 125 10.25 -11.51 -11.06
C ILE A 125 8.90 -10.79 -10.98
N VAL A 126 8.26 -10.54 -12.12
CA VAL A 126 7.00 -9.79 -12.22
C VAL A 126 5.84 -10.48 -11.49
N PHE A 127 5.88 -11.80 -11.33
CA PHE A 127 4.88 -12.55 -10.57
C PHE A 127 4.88 -12.22 -9.07
N TYR A 128 5.98 -11.69 -8.56
CA TYR A 128 6.10 -11.29 -7.16
C TYR A 128 5.87 -9.79 -7.01
N ILE A 129 6.60 -8.98 -7.79
CA ILE A 129 6.56 -7.53 -7.67
C ILE A 129 5.32 -6.91 -8.30
N GLY A 130 4.67 -7.58 -9.26
CA GLY A 130 3.47 -7.11 -9.96
C GLY A 130 2.17 -7.56 -9.32
N ARG A 131 2.22 -8.31 -8.21
CA ARG A 131 1.03 -8.82 -7.53
C ARG A 131 0.22 -7.69 -6.92
N ILE A 132 -1.09 -7.68 -7.18
CA ILE A 132 -1.93 -6.55 -6.77
C ILE A 132 -1.97 -6.36 -5.25
N ARG A 133 -1.99 -7.44 -4.47
CA ARG A 133 -1.92 -7.40 -2.99
C ARG A 133 -0.75 -6.56 -2.47
N TRP A 134 0.43 -6.72 -3.09
CA TRP A 134 1.63 -5.95 -2.71
C TRP A 134 1.50 -4.48 -3.11
N ILE A 135 1.14 -4.23 -4.37
CA ILE A 135 0.97 -2.89 -4.92
C ILE A 135 -0.04 -2.09 -4.09
N THR A 136 -1.22 -2.64 -3.86
CA THR A 136 -2.29 -1.99 -3.09
C THR A 136 -1.83 -1.65 -1.69
N TYR A 137 -1.19 -2.58 -0.99
CA TYR A 137 -0.71 -2.31 0.37
C TYR A 137 0.24 -1.11 0.40
N VAL A 138 1.24 -1.10 -0.48
CA VAL A 138 2.21 -0.01 -0.55
C VAL A 138 1.51 1.32 -0.85
N LEU A 139 0.61 1.36 -1.83
CA LEU A 139 -0.07 2.60 -2.21
C LEU A 139 -1.03 3.10 -1.12
N VAL A 140 -1.83 2.22 -0.52
CA VAL A 140 -2.77 2.57 0.55
C VAL A 140 -2.05 3.08 1.79
N MET A 141 -0.96 2.44 2.21
CA MET A 141 -0.22 2.85 3.41
C MET A 141 0.61 4.12 3.17
N THR A 142 1.03 4.37 1.93
CA THR A 142 1.88 5.51 1.59
C THR A 142 1.10 6.78 1.25
N THR A 143 -0.09 6.65 0.66
CA THR A 143 -0.90 7.81 0.24
C THR A 143 -1.18 8.79 1.39
N PRO A 144 -1.61 8.36 2.60
CA PRO A 144 -1.84 9.28 3.73
C PRO A 144 -0.58 10.05 4.15
N ILE A 145 0.60 9.46 3.95
CA ILE A 145 1.89 10.09 4.26
C ILE A 145 2.14 11.24 3.26
N VAL A 146 1.95 10.98 1.97
CA VAL A 146 2.11 11.99 0.93
C VAL A 146 1.11 13.14 1.14
N TYR A 147 -0.13 12.80 1.48
CA TYR A 147 -1.21 13.76 1.69
C TYR A 147 -1.08 14.61 2.96
N ASN A 148 -0.03 14.43 3.77
CA ASN A 148 0.18 15.10 5.07
C ASN A 148 -0.83 14.71 6.16
N VAL A 149 -1.55 13.59 5.98
CA VAL A 149 -2.56 13.11 6.94
C VAL A 149 -1.88 12.30 8.04
N ILE A 150 -0.85 11.52 7.67
CA ILE A 150 0.03 10.82 8.59
C ILE A 150 1.45 11.38 8.47
N LYS A 151 2.12 11.54 9.62
CA LYS A 151 3.52 11.97 9.67
C LYS A 151 4.46 10.87 9.15
N PHE A 152 5.43 11.25 8.33
CA PHE A 152 6.51 10.34 7.95
C PHE A 152 7.56 10.27 9.07
N ASP A 153 7.50 9.23 9.90
CA ASP A 153 8.46 8.96 10.96
C ASP A 153 8.75 7.46 11.13
N PHE A 154 9.72 7.15 11.99
CA PHE A 154 10.15 5.77 12.22
C PHE A 154 9.01 4.87 12.74
N GLN A 155 8.14 5.39 13.61
CA GLN A 155 7.01 4.65 14.15
C GLN A 155 6.02 4.26 13.05
N THR A 156 5.75 5.17 12.12
CA THR A 156 4.92 4.93 10.94
C THR A 156 5.53 3.87 10.03
N CYS A 157 6.82 3.99 9.69
CA CYS A 157 7.51 2.98 8.88
C CYS A 157 7.50 1.61 9.55
N LEU A 158 7.77 1.56 10.86
CA LEU A 158 7.78 0.31 11.63
C LEU A 158 6.40 -0.34 11.65
N ALA A 159 5.33 0.43 11.87
CA ALA A 159 3.97 -0.07 11.86
C ALA A 159 3.58 -0.65 10.48
N ILE A 160 3.90 0.04 9.39
CA ILE A 160 3.65 -0.43 8.02
C ILE A 160 4.37 -1.75 7.74
N LEU A 161 5.64 -1.88 8.14
CA LEU A 161 6.41 -3.10 7.87
C LEU A 161 5.97 -4.27 8.77
N LEU A 162 5.76 -4.01 10.06
CA LEU A 162 5.47 -5.04 11.06
C LEU A 162 4.11 -5.71 10.83
N PHE A 163 3.10 -4.96 10.40
CA PHE A 163 1.73 -5.48 10.21
C PHE A 163 1.40 -5.84 8.75
N PHE A 164 2.36 -5.76 7.84
CA PHE A 164 2.19 -6.28 6.48
C PHE A 164 1.80 -7.78 6.45
N PRO A 165 2.43 -8.68 7.25
CA PRO A 165 2.02 -10.09 7.30
C PRO A 165 0.57 -10.28 7.78
N LEU A 166 0.11 -9.42 8.70
CA LEU A 166 -1.28 -9.46 9.18
C LEU A 166 -2.24 -9.08 8.05
N TYR A 167 -1.99 -7.98 7.34
CA TYR A 167 -2.76 -7.61 6.15
C TYR A 167 -2.82 -8.78 5.16
N TRP A 168 -1.66 -9.35 4.82
CA TRP A 168 -1.57 -10.46 3.87
C TRP A 168 -2.41 -11.66 4.30
N TRP A 169 -2.33 -12.03 5.56
CA TRP A 169 -3.07 -13.16 6.12
C TRP A 169 -4.58 -12.93 6.10
N VAL A 170 -5.03 -11.71 6.39
CA VAL A 170 -6.46 -11.35 6.31
C VAL A 170 -6.97 -11.49 4.88
N ILE A 171 -6.24 -11.00 3.89
CA ILE A 171 -6.66 -11.13 2.47
C ILE A 171 -6.69 -12.59 2.03
N GLU A 172 -5.70 -13.39 2.45
CA GLU A 172 -5.66 -14.82 2.19
C GLU A 172 -6.90 -15.56 2.75
N ILE A 173 -7.40 -15.15 3.91
CA ILE A 173 -8.66 -15.70 4.45
C ILE A 173 -9.84 -15.33 3.55
N PHE A 174 -9.95 -14.07 3.13
CA PHE A 174 -11.03 -13.65 2.24
C PHE A 174 -11.01 -14.37 0.88
N ASP A 175 -9.83 -14.58 0.31
CA ASP A 175 -9.68 -15.34 -0.95
C ASP A 175 -10.19 -16.77 -0.84
N ARG A 176 -9.98 -17.41 0.32
CA ARG A 176 -10.45 -18.78 0.58
C ARG A 176 -11.95 -18.87 0.82
N ILE A 177 -12.55 -17.81 1.37
CA ILE A 177 -14.00 -17.76 1.66
C ILE A 177 -14.79 -17.36 0.41
N THR A 178 -14.23 -16.49 -0.43
CA THR A 178 -14.90 -16.03 -1.65
C THR A 178 -15.02 -17.18 -2.67
N PRO A 179 -16.15 -17.29 -3.39
CA PRO A 179 -16.35 -18.34 -4.38
C PRO A 179 -15.36 -18.21 -5.54
N GLU A 180 -15.03 -19.32 -6.19
CA GLU A 180 -14.22 -19.29 -7.41
C GLU A 180 -15.03 -18.75 -8.59
N PRO A 181 -14.45 -17.85 -9.41
CA PRO A 181 -15.08 -17.44 -10.65
C PRO A 181 -15.32 -18.64 -11.58
N ARG A 182 -16.53 -18.74 -12.15
CA ARG A 182 -16.91 -19.85 -13.05
C ARG A 182 -16.00 -20.01 -14.28
N VAL A 183 -15.29 -18.96 -14.67
CA VAL A 183 -14.31 -18.98 -15.77
C VAL A 183 -13.23 -20.06 -15.54
N TYR A 184 -12.90 -20.37 -14.29
CA TYR A 184 -11.95 -21.43 -13.93
C TYR A 184 -12.58 -22.83 -13.83
N GLN A 185 -13.91 -22.93 -13.80
CA GLN A 185 -14.63 -24.21 -13.76
C GLN A 185 -14.92 -24.76 -15.16
N GLU A 186 -14.98 -23.89 -16.18
CA GLU A 186 -15.26 -24.30 -17.58
C GLU A 186 -14.03 -24.86 -18.30
N SER A 187 -12.84 -24.78 -17.69
CA SER A 187 -11.56 -25.21 -18.27
C SER A 187 -10.93 -26.43 -17.59
N SER A 188 -11.64 -27.06 -16.64
CA SER A 188 -11.28 -28.32 -15.95
C SER A 188 -12.22 -29.46 -16.34
#